data_AF-A0A1I7GDV7-F1
#
_entry.id   AF-A0A1I7GDV7-F1
#
_cell.length_a   1.000
_cell.length_b   1.000
_cell.length_c   1.000
_cell.angle_alpha   90.00
_cell.angle_beta   90.00
_cell.angle_gamma   90.00
#
_symmetry.space_group_name_H-M   'P 1'
#
loop_
_entity.id
_entity.type
_entity.pdbx_description
1 polymer ?
#
loop_
_entity_poly.entity_id
_entity_poly.type
_entity_poly.pdbx_seq_one_letter_code
_entity_poly.pdbx_strand_id
1 'polypeptide(L)'
;MQIRDQVTPATILAELVSHARAQPADTQGFCHVNCQDLYGRFYAKAERIFASFDKYIPLTWYLWRAGESGTDIGMRYSSESLSGGTDRFIGMRLISSDELAAGGNQASKIGAQIRELQKDYDALLERYFLLLCTDDERQQEKIESIIETLKADATIVTVVPRYAWSFFTMENAVIDAVVDRLMYPDDYVRRQAREQVSGLDRRRLVLLLSCLIHAVEENGCFTVSDDFVMHNKHLQEFEKDNPGERGSVTEDVTAMDGRFFFREADVDGFEIYQDSVSAVIALYYDAKVRYSHSGYEAVHYLYTLLEQSA
;
A
#
# COMPACT_ATOMS: atom_id res chain seq x y z
N MET A 1 8.36 -23.62 17.29
CA MET A 1 8.38 -22.29 17.91
C MET A 1 9.01 -21.33 16.90
N GLN A 2 8.23 -20.85 15.93
CA GLN A 2 8.69 -19.84 14.99
C GLN A 2 8.45 -18.49 15.66
N ILE A 3 9.52 -17.86 16.10
CA ILE A 3 9.49 -16.43 16.39
C ILE A 3 9.24 -15.78 15.03
N ARG A 4 8.00 -15.37 14.76
CA ARG A 4 7.73 -14.50 13.62
C ARG A 4 8.61 -13.27 13.80
N ASP A 5 9.36 -12.91 12.77
CA ASP A 5 10.10 -11.66 12.75
C ASP A 5 9.13 -10.54 13.15
N GLN A 6 9.55 -9.76 14.13
CA GLN A 6 8.70 -8.74 14.74
C GLN A 6 8.40 -7.66 13.70
N VAL A 7 7.13 -7.31 13.51
CA VAL A 7 6.74 -6.29 12.52
C VAL A 7 7.13 -4.91 13.04
N THR A 8 8.12 -4.30 12.39
CA THR A 8 8.61 -2.94 12.66
C THR A 8 8.21 -1.97 11.54
N PRO A 9 8.25 -0.65 11.78
CA PRO A 9 8.08 0.34 10.72
C PRO A 9 8.99 0.13 9.51
N ALA A 10 10.22 -0.36 9.72
CA ALA A 10 11.12 -0.67 8.61
C ALA A 10 10.64 -1.87 7.78
N THR A 11 10.11 -2.92 8.43
CA THR A 11 9.55 -4.07 7.70
C THR A 11 8.29 -3.70 6.91
N ILE A 12 7.44 -2.82 7.45
CA ILE A 12 6.25 -2.34 6.74
C ILE A 12 6.65 -1.46 5.55
N LEU A 13 7.60 -0.54 5.74
CA LEU A 13 8.14 0.26 4.64
C LEU A 13 8.71 -0.62 3.53
N ALA A 14 9.48 -1.67 3.89
CA ALA A 14 10.04 -2.61 2.94
C ALA A 14 8.95 -3.38 2.16
N GLU A 15 7.89 -3.83 2.83
CA GLU A 15 6.74 -4.44 2.17
C GLU A 15 6.07 -3.45 1.20
N LEU A 16 5.77 -2.23 1.65
CA LEU A 16 5.04 -1.22 0.87
C LEU A 16 5.80 -0.77 -0.37
N VAL A 17 7.11 -0.53 -0.26
CA VAL A 17 7.94 -0.17 -1.43
C VAL A 17 8.08 -1.32 -2.42
N SER A 18 7.82 -2.56 -2.01
CA SER A 18 7.85 -3.74 -2.90
C SER A 18 6.47 -4.26 -3.29
N HIS A 19 5.39 -3.63 -2.81
CA HIS A 19 4.02 -4.15 -2.86
C HIS A 19 3.52 -4.40 -4.27
N ALA A 20 3.70 -3.43 -5.16
CA ALA A 20 3.27 -3.51 -6.55
C ALA A 20 4.28 -2.85 -7.48
N ARG A 21 4.32 -3.33 -8.72
CA ARG A 21 5.23 -2.83 -9.75
C ARG A 21 4.44 -2.14 -10.85
N ALA A 22 4.60 -0.83 -10.98
CA ALA A 22 3.98 -0.05 -12.05
C ALA A 22 4.49 -0.50 -13.45
N GLN A 23 3.82 -0.09 -14.53
CA GLN A 23 4.39 -0.27 -15.88
C GLN A 23 5.57 0.69 -16.08
N PRO A 24 6.57 0.35 -16.91
CA PRO A 24 7.70 1.24 -17.18
C PRO A 24 7.23 2.64 -17.62
N ALA A 25 6.24 2.72 -18.51
CA ALA A 25 5.67 3.97 -19.01
C ALA A 25 5.09 4.88 -17.91
N ASP A 26 4.55 4.32 -16.82
CA ASP A 26 3.97 5.12 -15.74
C ASP A 26 5.04 5.96 -15.01
N THR A 27 6.28 5.47 -14.98
CA THR A 27 7.40 6.13 -14.29
C THR A 27 7.82 7.44 -14.97
N GLN A 28 7.40 7.67 -16.23
CA GLN A 28 7.52 8.98 -16.89
C GLN A 28 6.86 10.08 -16.06
N GLY A 29 5.83 9.76 -15.27
CA GLY A 29 5.17 10.69 -14.36
C GLY A 29 6.13 11.39 -13.40
N PHE A 30 7.26 10.78 -12.99
CA PHE A 30 8.27 11.44 -12.16
C PHE A 30 8.92 12.65 -12.85
N CYS A 31 8.99 12.67 -14.18
CA CYS A 31 9.52 13.81 -14.93
C CYS A 31 8.62 15.06 -14.84
N HIS A 32 7.38 14.91 -14.36
CA HIS A 32 6.40 15.98 -14.22
C HIS A 32 6.19 16.42 -12.77
N VAL A 33 6.92 15.82 -11.82
CA VAL A 33 6.82 16.11 -10.38
C VAL A 33 8.05 16.90 -9.95
N ASN A 34 7.86 18.05 -9.29
CA ASN A 34 8.99 18.81 -8.75
C ASN A 34 9.52 18.16 -7.44
N CYS A 35 10.76 18.48 -7.07
CA CYS A 35 11.41 17.88 -5.89
C CYS A 35 10.67 18.15 -4.56
N GLN A 36 9.96 19.28 -4.43
CA GLN A 36 9.23 19.61 -3.21
C GLN A 36 7.98 18.74 -3.06
N ASP A 37 7.25 18.52 -4.15
CA ASP A 37 6.07 17.64 -4.18
C ASP A 37 6.48 16.18 -4.02
N LEU A 38 7.60 15.78 -4.61
CA LEU A 38 8.19 14.46 -4.42
C LEU A 38 8.42 14.18 -2.92
N TYR A 39 9.15 15.09 -2.27
CA TYR A 39 9.41 15.03 -0.83
C TYR A 39 8.11 15.01 -0.02
N GLY A 40 7.20 15.96 -0.27
CA GLY A 40 5.98 16.11 0.52
C GLY A 40 5.09 14.85 0.49
N ARG A 41 4.99 14.21 -0.68
CA ARG A 41 4.22 12.97 -0.82
C ARG A 41 4.87 11.79 -0.11
N PHE A 42 6.17 11.53 -0.31
CA PHE A 42 6.84 10.44 0.42
C PHE A 42 6.85 10.66 1.93
N TYR A 43 7.01 11.91 2.37
CA TYR A 43 6.91 12.27 3.79
C TYR A 43 5.53 11.92 4.34
N ALA A 44 4.45 12.31 3.65
CA ALA A 44 3.08 11.98 4.06
C ALA A 44 2.81 10.46 4.08
N LYS A 45 3.42 9.68 3.17
CA LYS A 45 3.33 8.21 3.17
C LYS A 45 4.02 7.62 4.39
N ALA A 46 5.25 8.06 4.68
CA ALA A 46 5.96 7.66 5.89
C ALA A 46 5.14 8.02 7.14
N GLU A 47 4.66 9.26 7.25
CA GLU A 47 3.81 9.70 8.35
C GLU A 47 2.56 8.81 8.52
N ARG A 48 1.87 8.46 7.43
CA ARG A 48 0.70 7.56 7.49
C ARG A 48 1.07 6.18 8.03
N ILE A 49 2.21 5.61 7.61
CA ILE A 49 2.69 4.32 8.11
C ILE A 49 2.89 4.38 9.62
N PHE A 50 3.66 5.36 10.10
CA PHE A 50 3.95 5.52 11.53
C PHE A 50 2.69 5.81 12.35
N ALA A 51 1.82 6.71 11.89
CA ALA A 51 0.54 7.00 12.56
C ALA A 51 -0.39 5.78 12.60
N SER A 52 -0.28 4.85 11.63
CA SER A 52 -1.08 3.63 11.65
C SER A 52 -0.57 2.61 12.67
N PHE A 53 0.69 2.65 13.10
CA PHE A 53 1.19 1.81 14.21
C PHE A 53 0.53 2.12 15.55
N ASP A 54 0.19 3.39 15.81
CA ASP A 54 -0.41 3.85 17.07
C ASP A 54 -1.76 3.17 17.38
N LYS A 55 -2.36 2.54 16.37
CA LYS A 55 -3.63 1.77 16.46
C LYS A 55 -3.44 0.35 16.98
N TYR A 56 -2.20 -0.11 17.07
CA TYR A 56 -1.83 -1.49 17.38
C TYR A 56 -0.91 -1.57 18.59
N ILE A 57 0.11 -0.72 18.62
CA ILE A 57 1.14 -0.72 19.67
C ILE A 57 1.55 0.72 19.98
N PRO A 58 1.89 1.04 21.25
CA PRO A 58 2.50 2.31 21.57
C PRO A 58 3.84 2.47 20.85
N LEU A 59 3.95 3.53 20.05
CA LEU A 59 5.14 3.88 19.30
C LEU A 59 5.47 5.35 19.55
N THR A 60 6.67 5.65 20.05
CA THR A 60 7.18 7.03 20.01
C THR A 60 7.91 7.21 18.71
N TRP A 61 7.50 8.15 17.87
CA TRP A 61 8.12 8.36 16.57
C TRP A 61 8.24 9.83 16.21
N TYR A 62 9.20 10.14 15.35
CA TYR A 62 9.42 11.48 14.82
C TYR A 62 10.00 11.40 13.40
N LEU A 63 9.49 12.25 12.52
CA LEU A 63 9.96 12.44 11.16
C LEU A 63 10.58 13.83 11.01
N TRP A 64 11.64 13.94 10.21
CA TRP A 64 12.23 15.24 9.88
C TRP A 64 12.79 15.29 8.47
N ARG A 65 12.93 16.52 7.95
CA ARG A 65 13.66 16.80 6.72
C ARG A 65 15.16 16.80 7.03
N ALA A 66 15.91 15.89 6.42
CA ALA A 66 17.31 15.65 6.77
C ALA A 66 18.32 16.28 5.77
N GLY A 67 17.91 17.33 5.06
CA GLY A 67 18.43 17.79 3.75
C GLY A 67 19.93 17.97 3.52
N GLU A 68 20.81 17.88 4.53
CA GLU A 68 22.27 17.92 4.34
C GLU A 68 22.98 16.60 4.72
N SER A 69 22.31 15.67 5.41
CA SER A 69 22.94 14.46 5.97
C SER A 69 22.88 13.24 5.03
N GLY A 70 22.75 13.45 3.72
CA GLY A 70 22.59 12.35 2.75
C GLY A 70 21.28 11.57 2.93
N THR A 71 20.28 12.15 3.60
CA THR A 71 18.92 11.62 3.78
C THR A 71 17.95 12.76 3.49
N ASP A 72 16.83 12.48 2.82
CA ASP A 72 15.78 13.49 2.63
C ASP A 72 14.76 13.44 3.76
N ILE A 73 14.34 12.23 4.13
CA ILE A 73 13.38 11.96 5.20
C ILE A 73 14.06 11.06 6.22
N GLY A 74 14.34 11.61 7.40
CA GLY A 74 14.79 10.86 8.56
C GLY A 74 13.60 10.43 9.39
N MET A 75 13.62 9.19 9.87
CA MET A 75 12.60 8.61 10.71
C MET A 75 13.27 8.00 11.94
N ARG A 76 12.76 8.32 13.13
CA ARG A 76 13.18 7.73 14.40
C ARG A 76 11.97 7.13 15.08
N TYR A 77 12.12 5.96 15.67
CA TYR A 77 11.09 5.38 16.50
C TYR A 77 11.64 4.57 17.67
N SER A 78 10.85 4.43 18.71
CA SER A 78 11.11 3.54 19.85
C SER A 78 9.81 2.96 20.39
N SER A 79 9.89 1.72 20.87
CA SER A 79 8.78 1.04 21.54
C SER A 79 9.35 0.02 22.53
N GLU A 80 8.78 -0.03 23.72
CA GLU A 80 9.11 -1.08 24.70
C GLU A 80 8.88 -2.48 24.12
N SER A 81 7.81 -2.64 23.34
CA SER A 81 7.47 -3.92 22.73
C SER A 81 8.38 -4.33 21.57
N LEU A 82 8.74 -3.40 20.68
CA LEU A 82 9.51 -3.70 19.46
C LEU A 82 11.03 -3.56 19.61
N SER A 83 11.47 -2.55 20.36
CA SER A 83 12.88 -2.16 20.43
C SER A 83 13.43 -2.13 21.86
N GLY A 84 12.66 -2.64 22.84
CA GLY A 84 13.05 -2.59 24.26
C GLY A 84 13.32 -1.17 24.74
N GLY A 85 12.57 -0.19 24.22
CA GLY A 85 12.74 1.22 24.54
C GLY A 85 13.93 1.91 23.86
N THR A 86 14.73 1.17 23.07
CA THR A 86 15.87 1.74 22.34
C THR A 86 15.43 2.41 21.05
N ASP A 87 16.06 3.51 20.67
CA ASP A 87 15.78 4.19 19.41
C ASP A 87 16.26 3.37 18.20
N ARG A 88 15.45 3.43 17.15
CA ARG A 88 15.76 2.90 15.83
C ARG A 88 15.61 4.02 14.81
N PHE A 89 16.48 4.00 13.81
CA PHE A 89 16.55 5.00 12.77
C PHE A 89 16.34 4.36 11.40
N ILE A 90 15.56 5.04 10.57
CA ILE A 90 15.36 4.70 9.17
C ILE A 90 15.69 5.95 8.36
N GLY A 91 16.55 5.79 7.36
CA GLY A 91 16.85 6.84 6.39
C GLY A 91 16.08 6.60 5.10
N MET A 92 15.58 7.67 4.48
CA MET A 92 15.03 7.62 3.13
C MET A 92 15.63 8.75 2.28
N ARG A 93 16.20 8.38 1.12
CA ARG A 93 16.78 9.27 0.13
C ARG A 93 16.03 9.15 -1.19
N LEU A 94 15.68 10.29 -1.74
CA LEU A 94 14.94 10.46 -2.98
C LEU A 94 15.89 10.99 -4.03
N ILE A 95 16.17 10.20 -5.07
CA ILE A 95 16.98 10.65 -6.20
C ILE A 95 16.04 11.04 -7.32
N SER A 96 15.94 12.33 -7.61
CA SER A 96 15.11 12.84 -8.71
C SER A 96 15.75 12.57 -10.08
N SER A 97 14.94 12.63 -11.13
CA SER A 97 15.39 12.49 -12.51
C SER A 97 16.52 13.46 -12.89
N ASP A 98 16.41 14.72 -12.44
CA ASP A 98 17.42 15.76 -12.70
C ASP A 98 18.73 15.49 -11.96
N GLU A 99 18.65 15.02 -10.71
CA GLU A 99 19.83 14.69 -9.92
C GLU A 99 20.59 13.51 -10.53
N LEU A 100 19.87 12.47 -10.96
CA LEU A 100 20.45 11.29 -11.62
C LEU A 100 21.03 11.66 -12.99
N ALA A 101 20.39 12.56 -13.74
CA ALA A 101 20.89 13.06 -15.02
C ALA A 101 22.21 13.84 -14.86
N ALA A 102 22.28 14.75 -13.90
CA ALA A 102 23.45 15.61 -13.66
C ALA A 102 24.62 14.89 -12.96
N GLY A 103 24.34 13.78 -12.26
CA GLY A 103 25.30 13.12 -11.37
C GLY A 103 26.32 12.20 -12.06
N GLY A 104 27.58 12.64 -12.15
CA GLY A 104 28.73 11.73 -12.31
C GLY A 104 29.08 11.05 -10.98
N ASN A 105 29.40 9.74 -11.01
CA ASN A 105 29.78 8.91 -9.86
C ASN A 105 28.76 8.89 -8.71
N GLN A 106 27.46 8.96 -9.03
CA GLN A 106 26.40 9.05 -8.04
C GLN A 106 26.39 7.87 -7.06
N ALA A 107 26.56 6.65 -7.56
CA ALA A 107 26.59 5.43 -6.74
C ALA A 107 27.64 5.51 -5.62
N SER A 108 28.86 5.94 -5.95
CA SER A 108 29.95 6.10 -4.97
C SER A 108 29.68 7.19 -3.95
N LYS A 109 29.04 8.30 -4.35
CA LYS A 109 28.65 9.39 -3.44
C LYS A 109 27.58 8.93 -2.45
N ILE A 110 26.54 8.27 -2.95
CA ILE A 110 25.45 7.72 -2.13
C ILE A 110 26.03 6.70 -1.13
N GLY A 111 26.87 5.76 -1.60
CA GLY A 111 27.51 4.79 -0.72
C GLY A 111 28.48 5.40 0.31
N ALA A 112 29.07 6.56 0.04
CA ALA A 112 29.86 7.29 1.04
C ALA A 112 28.96 7.95 2.10
N GLN A 113 27.87 8.61 1.68
CA GLN A 113 26.90 9.24 2.58
C GLN A 113 26.24 8.23 3.53
N ILE A 114 25.86 7.07 3.01
CA ILE A 114 25.26 5.99 3.82
C ILE A 114 26.27 5.46 4.84
N ARG A 115 27.55 5.32 4.47
CA ARG A 115 28.59 4.89 5.42
C ARG A 115 28.86 5.92 6.51
N GLU A 116 28.75 7.21 6.22
CA GLU A 116 28.82 8.25 7.27
C GLU A 116 27.60 8.16 8.19
N LEU A 117 26.39 8.01 7.66
CA LEU A 117 25.18 7.77 8.47
C LEU A 117 25.30 6.51 9.34
N GLN A 118 25.85 5.43 8.81
CA GLN A 118 26.11 4.21 9.57
C GLN A 118 27.10 4.46 10.72
N LYS A 119 28.06 5.39 10.58
CA LYS A 119 28.94 5.75 11.71
C LYS A 119 28.21 6.60 12.76
N ASP A 120 27.38 7.53 12.31
CA ASP A 120 26.66 8.46 13.19
C ASP A 120 25.58 7.75 14.02
N TYR A 121 24.91 6.77 13.42
CA TYR A 121 23.80 6.03 14.03
C TYR A 121 24.15 4.59 14.44
N ASP A 122 25.31 4.07 14.03
CA ASP A 122 25.82 2.72 14.35
C ASP A 122 24.74 1.63 14.26
N ALA A 123 24.61 0.78 15.28
CA ALA A 123 23.61 -0.29 15.36
C ALA A 123 22.15 0.21 15.46
N LEU A 124 21.92 1.53 15.53
CA LEU A 124 20.59 2.12 15.57
C LEU A 124 20.00 2.34 14.17
N LEU A 125 20.83 2.42 13.11
CA LEU A 125 20.33 2.47 11.73
C LEU A 125 19.83 1.08 11.31
N GLU A 126 18.52 0.93 11.20
CA GLU A 126 17.87 -0.34 10.87
C GLU A 126 17.82 -0.58 9.37
N ARG A 127 17.42 0.45 8.61
CA ARG A 127 17.28 0.42 7.15
C ARG A 127 17.53 1.78 6.53
N TYR A 128 18.04 1.77 5.31
CA TYR A 128 18.17 2.94 4.46
C TYR A 128 17.50 2.69 3.10
N PHE A 129 16.46 3.45 2.78
CA PHE A 129 15.72 3.34 1.52
C PHE A 129 16.22 4.37 0.52
N LEU A 130 16.70 3.89 -0.64
CA LEU A 130 17.11 4.73 -1.76
C LEU A 130 16.06 4.63 -2.87
N LEU A 131 15.22 5.64 -3.03
CA LEU A 131 14.16 5.66 -4.03
C LEU A 131 14.64 6.39 -5.28
N LEU A 132 14.73 5.66 -6.38
CA LEU A 132 15.09 6.20 -7.69
C LEU A 132 13.83 6.75 -8.37
N CYS A 133 13.61 8.06 -8.24
CA CYS A 133 12.42 8.76 -8.73
C CYS A 133 12.68 9.36 -10.12
N THR A 134 12.84 8.48 -11.11
CA THR A 134 13.14 8.83 -12.50
C THR A 134 12.31 7.98 -13.46
N ASP A 135 12.46 8.20 -14.76
CA ASP A 135 11.88 7.37 -15.81
C ASP A 135 12.74 6.09 -15.97
N ASP A 136 12.11 4.92 -15.80
CA ASP A 136 12.73 3.59 -15.83
C ASP A 136 13.47 3.32 -17.16
N GLU A 137 12.94 3.84 -18.28
CA GLU A 137 13.48 3.56 -19.62
C GLU A 137 14.59 4.55 -20.02
N ARG A 138 14.57 5.77 -19.49
CA ARG A 138 15.53 6.82 -19.91
C ARG A 138 16.91 6.70 -19.28
N GLN A 139 17.01 6.16 -18.07
CA GLN A 139 18.25 6.18 -17.28
C GLN A 139 18.70 4.79 -16.82
N GLN A 140 18.32 3.74 -17.56
CA GLN A 140 18.53 2.34 -17.20
C GLN A 140 19.98 2.00 -16.81
N GLU A 141 20.98 2.38 -17.62
CA GLU A 141 22.40 2.09 -17.32
C GLU A 141 22.86 2.68 -15.98
N LYS A 142 22.38 3.89 -15.64
CA LYS A 142 22.70 4.54 -14.37
C LYS A 142 22.01 3.85 -13.20
N ILE A 143 20.74 3.47 -13.37
CA ILE A 143 19.97 2.71 -12.39
C ILE A 143 20.67 1.39 -12.08
N GLU A 144 21.04 0.62 -13.11
CA GLU A 144 21.75 -0.66 -12.97
C GLU A 144 23.10 -0.49 -12.26
N SER A 145 23.88 0.54 -12.63
CA SER A 145 25.15 0.86 -11.97
C SER A 145 24.98 1.14 -10.46
N ILE A 146 23.94 1.86 -10.06
CA ILE A 146 23.64 2.14 -8.64
C ILE A 146 23.27 0.84 -7.91
N ILE A 147 22.36 0.03 -8.47
CA ILE A 147 21.94 -1.24 -7.88
C ILE A 147 23.15 -2.14 -7.66
N GLU A 148 23.97 -2.34 -8.70
CA GLU A 148 25.15 -3.22 -8.64
C GLU A 148 26.19 -2.75 -7.62
N THR A 149 26.34 -1.44 -7.44
CA THR A 149 27.28 -0.87 -6.46
C THR A 149 26.79 -1.08 -5.02
N LEU A 150 25.49 -0.98 -4.79
CA LEU A 150 24.92 -0.96 -3.43
C LEU A 150 24.37 -2.32 -2.96
N LYS A 151 24.19 -3.30 -3.85
CA LYS A 151 23.57 -4.61 -3.54
C LYS A 151 24.26 -5.42 -2.43
N ALA A 152 25.53 -5.15 -2.14
CA ALA A 152 26.29 -5.89 -1.14
C ALA A 152 25.95 -5.46 0.31
N ASP A 153 25.35 -4.29 0.50
CA ASP A 153 24.99 -3.78 1.82
C ASP A 153 23.52 -4.09 2.13
N ALA A 154 23.29 -5.03 3.05
CA ALA A 154 21.96 -5.46 3.46
C ALA A 154 21.16 -4.39 4.23
N THR A 155 21.78 -3.29 4.64
CA THR A 155 21.11 -2.14 5.27
C THR A 155 20.39 -1.30 4.23
N ILE A 156 20.83 -1.35 2.97
CA ILE A 156 20.35 -0.51 1.88
C ILE A 156 19.28 -1.26 1.09
N VAL A 157 18.13 -0.61 0.93
CA VAL A 157 17.06 -1.05 0.04
C VAL A 157 16.99 -0.07 -1.13
N THR A 158 17.55 -0.47 -2.26
CA THR A 158 17.45 0.30 -3.51
C THR A 158 16.09 0.01 -4.17
N VAL A 159 15.22 1.03 -4.18
CA VAL A 159 13.89 0.96 -4.76
C VAL A 159 13.94 1.52 -6.18
N VAL A 160 13.79 0.63 -7.17
CA VAL A 160 13.83 1.01 -8.60
C VAL A 160 12.57 1.80 -9.01
N PRO A 161 12.62 2.57 -10.12
CA PRO A 161 11.57 3.52 -10.47
C PRO A 161 10.15 2.97 -10.50
N ARG A 162 9.95 1.76 -11.02
CA ARG A 162 8.62 1.15 -11.11
C ARG A 162 7.99 0.88 -9.74
N TYR A 163 8.81 0.51 -8.76
CA TYR A 163 8.38 0.32 -7.37
C TYR A 163 8.22 1.66 -6.65
N ALA A 164 9.16 2.58 -6.84
CA ALA A 164 9.08 3.91 -6.27
C ALA A 164 7.83 4.66 -6.74
N TRP A 165 7.47 4.54 -8.03
CA TRP A 165 6.27 5.12 -8.60
C TRP A 165 5.01 4.51 -8.01
N SER A 166 4.95 3.18 -7.92
CA SER A 166 3.81 2.50 -7.30
C SER A 166 3.59 2.94 -5.86
N PHE A 167 4.66 3.03 -5.05
CA PHE A 167 4.57 3.52 -3.68
C PHE A 167 4.20 5.02 -3.62
N PHE A 168 4.70 5.82 -4.56
CA PHE A 168 4.39 7.26 -4.66
C PHE A 168 2.91 7.53 -4.95
N THR A 169 2.28 6.72 -5.82
CA THR A 169 0.87 6.85 -6.19
C THR A 169 -0.07 6.02 -5.32
N MET A 170 0.46 5.16 -4.46
CA MET A 170 -0.32 4.27 -3.59
C MET A 170 -1.29 5.06 -2.73
N GLU A 171 -2.55 4.61 -2.66
CA GLU A 171 -3.56 5.25 -1.81
C GLU A 171 -3.34 4.96 -0.32
N ASN A 172 -3.85 5.83 0.55
CA ASN A 172 -3.70 5.64 1.99
C ASN A 172 -4.42 4.37 2.47
N ALA A 173 -5.59 4.06 1.90
CA ALA A 173 -6.33 2.84 2.19
C ALA A 173 -5.52 1.56 1.93
N VAL A 174 -4.71 1.55 0.87
CA VAL A 174 -3.81 0.42 0.55
C VAL A 174 -2.70 0.30 1.60
N ILE A 175 -2.10 1.42 2.01
CA ILE A 175 -1.09 1.44 3.08
C ILE A 175 -1.68 0.86 4.37
N ASP A 176 -2.86 1.32 4.75
CA ASP A 176 -3.54 0.88 5.96
C ASP A 176 -3.88 -0.61 5.93
N ALA A 177 -4.33 -1.12 4.79
CA ALA A 177 -4.61 -2.54 4.60
C ALA A 177 -3.34 -3.39 4.72
N VAL A 178 -2.23 -2.96 4.13
CA VAL A 178 -0.94 -3.67 4.23
C VAL A 178 -0.42 -3.64 5.68
N VAL A 179 -0.51 -2.49 6.35
CA VAL A 179 -0.14 -2.36 7.77
C VAL A 179 -0.97 -3.34 8.61
N ASP A 180 -2.29 -3.30 8.47
CA ASP A 180 -3.18 -4.19 9.23
C ASP A 180 -2.90 -5.67 8.93
N ARG A 181 -2.64 -5.98 7.66
CA ARG A 181 -2.29 -7.33 7.21
C ARG A 181 -1.09 -7.89 7.96
N LEU A 182 -0.05 -7.08 8.08
CA LEU A 182 1.20 -7.46 8.73
C LEU A 182 1.10 -7.46 10.25
N MET A 183 0.37 -6.51 10.85
CA MET A 183 0.26 -6.42 12.32
C MET A 183 -0.55 -7.58 12.92
N TYR A 184 -1.58 -8.07 12.22
CA TYR A 184 -2.40 -9.21 12.68
C TYR A 184 -2.58 -10.30 11.61
N PRO A 185 -1.53 -11.05 11.26
CA PRO A 185 -1.59 -12.00 10.15
C PRO A 185 -2.56 -13.18 10.39
N ASP A 186 -2.82 -13.54 11.66
CA ASP A 186 -3.68 -14.68 12.04
C ASP A 186 -5.10 -14.29 12.45
N ASP A 187 -5.52 -13.05 12.21
CA ASP A 187 -6.84 -12.58 12.62
C ASP A 187 -7.96 -13.51 12.13
N TYR A 188 -8.82 -13.94 13.07
CA TYR A 188 -9.88 -14.91 12.79
C TYR A 188 -10.94 -14.32 11.85
N VAL A 189 -11.34 -13.06 12.07
CA VAL A 189 -12.37 -12.39 11.25
C VAL A 189 -11.86 -12.22 9.82
N ARG A 190 -10.59 -11.87 9.64
CA ARG A 190 -9.96 -11.78 8.32
C ARG A 190 -9.91 -13.11 7.60
N ARG A 191 -9.59 -14.19 8.31
CA ARG A 191 -9.61 -15.55 7.73
C ARG A 191 -11.01 -15.92 7.27
N GLN A 192 -12.02 -15.68 8.11
CA GLN A 192 -13.42 -15.92 7.77
C GLN A 192 -13.88 -15.06 6.58
N ALA A 193 -13.49 -13.78 6.51
CA ALA A 193 -13.81 -12.91 5.39
C ALA A 193 -13.18 -13.42 4.08
N ARG A 194 -11.93 -13.89 4.12
CA ARG A 194 -11.26 -14.52 2.97
C ARG A 194 -11.93 -15.81 2.53
N GLU A 195 -12.39 -16.63 3.47
CA GLU A 195 -13.17 -17.84 3.19
C GLU A 195 -14.51 -17.48 2.54
N GLN A 196 -15.22 -16.45 3.04
CA GLN A 196 -16.49 -15.97 2.49
C GLN A 196 -16.36 -15.53 1.03
N VAL A 197 -15.31 -14.78 0.67
CA VAL A 197 -15.08 -14.31 -0.70
C VAL A 197 -14.25 -15.28 -1.55
N SER A 198 -13.93 -16.47 -1.05
CA SER A 198 -13.09 -17.44 -1.77
C SER A 198 -13.70 -17.84 -3.11
N GLY A 199 -12.86 -17.95 -4.15
CA GLY A 199 -13.30 -18.30 -5.50
C GLY A 199 -13.86 -17.15 -6.33
N LEU A 200 -13.93 -15.93 -5.77
CA LEU A 200 -14.09 -14.73 -6.58
C LEU A 200 -12.76 -14.34 -7.23
N ASP A 201 -12.80 -13.99 -8.50
CA ASP A 201 -11.71 -13.25 -9.13
C ASP A 201 -11.69 -11.79 -8.65
N ARG A 202 -10.61 -11.08 -8.98
CA ARG A 202 -10.37 -9.70 -8.53
C ARG A 202 -11.49 -8.75 -8.93
N ARG A 203 -11.94 -8.86 -10.19
CA ARG A 203 -13.01 -8.04 -10.76
C ARG A 203 -14.31 -8.21 -9.96
N ARG A 204 -14.72 -9.45 -9.70
CA ARG A 204 -15.94 -9.76 -8.93
C ARG A 204 -15.82 -9.37 -7.47
N LEU A 205 -14.63 -9.49 -6.87
CA LEU A 205 -14.38 -9.00 -5.52
C LEU A 205 -14.59 -7.48 -5.43
N VAL A 206 -14.05 -6.69 -6.37
CA VAL A 206 -14.28 -5.24 -6.41
C VAL A 206 -15.77 -4.92 -6.51
N LEU A 207 -16.49 -5.59 -7.42
CA LEU A 207 -17.92 -5.39 -7.59
C LEU A 207 -18.71 -5.71 -6.31
N LEU A 208 -18.44 -6.86 -5.67
CA LEU A 208 -19.09 -7.27 -4.43
C LEU A 208 -18.85 -6.24 -3.31
N LEU A 209 -17.59 -5.85 -3.07
CA LEU A 209 -17.23 -4.90 -2.02
C LEU A 209 -17.89 -3.54 -2.24
N SER A 210 -17.88 -3.06 -3.49
CA SER A 210 -18.51 -1.79 -3.88
C SER A 210 -20.02 -1.81 -3.63
N CYS A 211 -20.71 -2.89 -4.02
CA CYS A 211 -22.16 -3.04 -3.77
C CYS A 211 -22.47 -3.16 -2.28
N LEU A 212 -21.69 -3.96 -1.55
CA LEU A 212 -21.90 -4.19 -0.12
C LEU A 212 -21.77 -2.89 0.69
N ILE A 213 -20.70 -2.14 0.45
CA ILE A 213 -20.45 -0.89 1.18
C ILE A 213 -21.49 0.16 0.82
N HIS A 214 -21.87 0.27 -0.46
CA HIS A 214 -22.94 1.18 -0.87
C HIS A 214 -24.27 0.83 -0.22
N ALA A 215 -24.66 -0.46 -0.21
CA ALA A 215 -25.89 -0.91 0.43
C ALA A 215 -25.92 -0.52 1.92
N VAL A 216 -24.83 -0.80 2.64
CA VAL A 216 -24.74 -0.52 4.08
C VAL A 216 -24.68 0.98 4.39
N GLU A 217 -23.94 1.78 3.62
CA GLU A 217 -23.77 3.22 3.90
C GLU A 217 -24.97 4.06 3.47
N GLU A 218 -25.50 3.82 2.27
CA GLU A 218 -26.52 4.69 1.67
C GLU A 218 -27.93 4.22 1.99
N ASN A 219 -28.15 2.90 2.00
CA ASN A 219 -29.49 2.33 2.17
C ASN A 219 -29.74 1.85 3.61
N GLY A 220 -28.68 1.66 4.40
CA GLY A 220 -28.79 1.12 5.77
C GLY A 220 -29.32 -0.32 5.81
N CYS A 221 -29.28 -1.02 4.68
CA CYS A 221 -29.77 -2.39 4.47
C CYS A 221 -28.87 -3.11 3.47
N PHE A 222 -29.19 -4.35 3.12
CA PHE A 222 -28.40 -5.16 2.19
C PHE A 222 -28.95 -5.15 0.76
N THR A 223 -29.57 -4.07 0.31
CA THR A 223 -30.09 -3.96 -1.07
C THR A 223 -29.34 -2.92 -1.89
N VAL A 224 -29.17 -3.19 -3.19
CA VAL A 224 -28.49 -2.33 -4.15
C VAL A 224 -29.30 -2.28 -5.46
N SER A 225 -29.42 -1.09 -6.07
CA SER A 225 -30.18 -0.93 -7.31
C SER A 225 -29.44 -1.50 -8.54
N ASP A 226 -30.18 -1.93 -9.56
CA ASP A 226 -29.61 -2.35 -10.85
C ASP A 226 -28.70 -1.25 -11.44
N ASP A 227 -29.09 0.02 -11.33
CA ASP A 227 -28.33 1.15 -11.87
C ASP A 227 -26.94 1.30 -11.23
N PHE A 228 -26.86 1.16 -9.90
CA PHE A 228 -25.58 1.22 -9.19
C PHE A 228 -24.66 0.06 -9.59
N VAL A 229 -25.21 -1.14 -9.71
CA VAL A 229 -24.45 -2.34 -10.11
C VAL A 229 -23.90 -2.17 -11.53
N MET A 230 -24.73 -1.73 -12.47
CA MET A 230 -24.35 -1.60 -13.88
C MET A 230 -23.39 -0.43 -14.15
N HIS A 231 -23.46 0.64 -13.37
CA HIS A 231 -22.61 1.83 -13.51
C HIS A 231 -21.59 1.97 -12.37
N ASN A 232 -21.10 0.84 -11.86
CA ASN A 232 -20.22 0.80 -10.70
C ASN A 232 -18.86 1.50 -10.96
N LYS A 233 -18.59 2.60 -10.24
CA LYS A 233 -17.38 3.42 -10.45
C LYS A 233 -16.09 2.69 -10.09
N HIS A 234 -16.06 1.99 -8.95
CA HIS A 234 -14.89 1.22 -8.52
C HIS A 234 -14.50 0.16 -9.55
N LEU A 235 -15.48 -0.49 -10.16
CA LEU A 235 -15.24 -1.47 -11.22
C LEU A 235 -14.67 -0.81 -12.50
N GLN A 236 -15.20 0.35 -12.90
CA GLN A 236 -14.69 1.10 -14.05
C GLN A 236 -13.23 1.56 -13.85
N GLU A 237 -12.90 2.01 -12.64
CA GLU A 237 -11.52 2.39 -12.26
C GLU A 237 -10.60 1.15 -12.27
N PHE A 238 -11.03 0.05 -11.66
CA PHE A 238 -10.30 -1.22 -11.68
C PHE A 238 -10.00 -1.69 -13.11
N GLU A 239 -10.98 -1.62 -14.02
CA GLU A 239 -10.84 -1.98 -15.44
C GLU A 239 -9.93 -1.06 -16.26
N LYS A 240 -9.80 0.19 -15.83
CA LYS A 240 -8.88 1.15 -16.44
C LYS A 240 -7.45 0.77 -16.10
N ASP A 241 -7.21 0.37 -14.85
CA ASP A 241 -5.90 -0.02 -14.34
C ASP A 241 -5.55 -1.47 -14.73
N ASN A 242 -6.56 -2.31 -14.99
CA ASN A 242 -6.41 -3.71 -15.40
C ASN A 242 -7.18 -4.01 -16.71
N PRO A 243 -6.72 -3.49 -17.88
CA PRO A 243 -7.44 -3.67 -19.15
C PRO A 243 -7.68 -5.13 -19.55
N GLY A 244 -6.81 -6.05 -19.10
CA GLY A 244 -6.94 -7.49 -19.36
C GLY A 244 -8.04 -8.20 -18.56
N GLU A 245 -8.61 -7.53 -17.55
CA GLU A 245 -9.68 -8.04 -16.68
C GLU A 245 -11.02 -7.35 -16.95
N ARG A 246 -11.17 -6.72 -18.12
CA ARG A 246 -12.46 -6.20 -18.58
C ARG A 246 -13.40 -7.35 -18.89
N GLY A 247 -14.66 -7.18 -18.51
CA GLY A 247 -15.69 -8.22 -18.62
C GLY A 247 -17.10 -7.63 -18.60
N SER A 248 -18.09 -8.50 -18.65
CA SER A 248 -19.50 -8.12 -18.58
C SER A 248 -19.98 -8.10 -17.13
N VAL A 249 -20.45 -6.94 -16.66
CA VAL A 249 -21.06 -6.81 -15.32
C VAL A 249 -22.21 -7.79 -15.15
N THR A 250 -23.03 -7.99 -16.17
CA THR A 250 -24.14 -8.94 -16.14
C THR A 250 -23.67 -10.38 -15.92
N GLU A 251 -22.54 -10.77 -16.53
CA GLU A 251 -21.96 -12.10 -16.34
C GLU A 251 -21.41 -12.26 -14.92
N ASP A 252 -20.80 -11.22 -14.36
CA ASP A 252 -20.30 -11.22 -12.99
C ASP A 252 -21.43 -11.35 -11.96
N VAL A 253 -22.50 -10.58 -12.14
CA VAL A 253 -23.71 -10.68 -11.30
C VAL A 253 -24.31 -12.07 -11.39
N THR A 254 -24.42 -12.63 -12.61
CA THR A 254 -24.93 -14.00 -12.82
C THR A 254 -24.05 -15.04 -12.14
N ALA A 255 -22.72 -14.87 -12.15
CA ALA A 255 -21.78 -15.77 -11.50
C ALA A 255 -21.82 -15.69 -9.96
N MET A 256 -22.27 -14.56 -9.41
CA MET A 256 -22.40 -14.32 -7.96
C MET A 256 -23.83 -14.57 -7.43
N ASP A 257 -24.80 -14.75 -8.33
CA ASP A 257 -26.19 -15.04 -7.99
C ASP A 257 -26.33 -16.37 -7.23
N GLY A 258 -27.25 -16.39 -6.26
CA GLY A 258 -27.47 -17.53 -5.37
C GLY A 258 -26.38 -17.75 -4.30
N ARG A 259 -25.26 -17.02 -4.34
CA ARG A 259 -24.22 -17.04 -3.30
C ARG A 259 -24.11 -15.71 -2.57
N PHE A 260 -23.99 -14.62 -3.32
CA PHE A 260 -23.85 -13.27 -2.77
C PHE A 260 -25.05 -12.41 -3.07
N PHE A 261 -25.57 -12.47 -4.30
CA PHE A 261 -26.75 -11.73 -4.71
C PHE A 261 -27.96 -12.66 -4.82
N PHE A 262 -29.13 -12.09 -4.62
CA PHE A 262 -30.37 -12.63 -5.15
C PHE A 262 -31.31 -11.51 -5.58
N ARG A 263 -32.14 -11.81 -6.56
CA ARG A 263 -33.12 -10.88 -7.09
C ARG A 263 -34.49 -11.20 -6.51
N GLU A 264 -35.03 -10.33 -5.67
CA GLU A 264 -36.44 -10.41 -5.29
C GLU A 264 -37.33 -10.08 -6.49
N ALA A 265 -38.45 -10.79 -6.63
CA ALA A 265 -39.34 -10.62 -7.78
C ALA A 265 -39.98 -9.23 -7.88
N ASP A 266 -40.05 -8.51 -6.75
CA ASP A 266 -40.80 -7.26 -6.60
C ASP A 266 -39.90 -6.02 -6.33
N VAL A 267 -38.57 -6.15 -6.45
CA VAL A 267 -37.61 -5.05 -6.17
C VAL A 267 -36.73 -4.79 -7.39
N ASP A 268 -36.60 -3.50 -7.76
CA ASP A 268 -35.64 -3.04 -8.76
C ASP A 268 -34.21 -3.06 -8.17
N GLY A 269 -33.60 -4.23 -8.12
CA GLY A 269 -32.23 -4.41 -7.64
C GLY A 269 -31.89 -5.81 -7.16
N PHE A 270 -30.84 -5.88 -6.35
CA PHE A 270 -30.30 -7.10 -5.76
C PHE A 270 -30.24 -6.95 -4.24
N GLU A 271 -30.58 -8.01 -3.53
CA GLU A 271 -30.27 -8.16 -2.12
C GLU A 271 -28.98 -8.97 -1.96
N ILE A 272 -28.17 -8.60 -0.97
CA ILE A 272 -26.92 -9.24 -0.61
C ILE A 272 -27.15 -10.17 0.58
N TYR A 273 -26.82 -11.45 0.44
CA TYR A 273 -26.93 -12.41 1.54
C TYR A 273 -26.00 -12.04 2.70
N GLN A 274 -26.55 -11.47 3.77
CA GLN A 274 -25.78 -11.01 4.93
C GLN A 274 -24.90 -12.11 5.53
N ASP A 275 -25.39 -13.35 5.62
CA ASP A 275 -24.64 -14.49 6.15
C ASP A 275 -23.41 -14.83 5.30
N SER A 276 -23.46 -14.55 3.98
CA SER A 276 -22.36 -14.77 3.05
C SER A 276 -21.25 -13.72 3.16
N VAL A 277 -21.50 -12.58 3.82
CA VAL A 277 -20.57 -11.43 3.87
C VAL A 277 -20.36 -10.87 5.29
N SER A 278 -20.84 -11.55 6.32
CA SER A 278 -20.82 -11.06 7.71
C SER A 278 -19.42 -10.70 8.24
N ALA A 279 -18.39 -11.47 7.90
CA ALA A 279 -17.02 -11.17 8.31
C ALA A 279 -16.43 -10.01 7.49
N VAL A 280 -16.80 -9.88 6.21
CA VAL A 280 -16.42 -8.73 5.38
C VAL A 280 -16.99 -7.42 5.95
N ILE A 281 -18.26 -7.44 6.39
CA ILE A 281 -18.91 -6.29 7.04
C ILE A 281 -18.21 -5.94 8.36
N ALA A 282 -17.81 -6.93 9.15
CA ALA A 282 -17.07 -6.69 10.39
C ALA A 282 -15.73 -5.97 10.12
N LEU A 283 -14.99 -6.39 9.08
CA LEU A 283 -13.77 -5.70 8.65
C LEU A 283 -14.05 -4.29 8.15
N TYR A 284 -15.13 -4.07 7.41
CA TYR A 284 -15.54 -2.74 6.96
C TYR A 284 -15.76 -1.78 8.15
N TYR A 285 -16.48 -2.21 9.20
CA TYR A 285 -16.69 -1.38 10.37
C TYR A 285 -15.41 -1.17 11.19
N ASP A 286 -14.53 -2.16 11.29
CA ASP A 286 -13.20 -1.96 11.88
C ASP A 286 -12.42 -0.90 11.08
N ALA A 287 -12.41 -1.00 9.75
CA ALA A 287 -11.75 -0.04 8.87
C ALA A 287 -12.27 1.39 9.08
N LYS A 288 -13.59 1.55 9.19
CA LYS A 288 -14.26 2.84 9.44
C LYS A 288 -13.89 3.44 10.79
N VAL A 289 -13.81 2.63 11.85
CA VAL A 289 -13.49 3.11 13.21
C VAL A 289 -11.98 3.33 13.39
N ARG A 290 -11.16 2.39 12.92
CA ARG A 290 -9.71 2.37 13.12
C ARG A 290 -8.98 3.37 12.23
N TYR A 291 -9.45 3.57 10.99
CA TYR A 291 -8.77 4.39 9.99
C TYR A 291 -9.55 5.62 9.54
N SER A 292 -10.81 5.76 9.96
CA SER A 292 -11.73 6.79 9.49
C SER A 292 -11.95 6.77 7.97
N HIS A 293 -11.91 5.57 7.37
CA HIS A 293 -12.15 5.42 5.93
C HIS A 293 -13.59 5.81 5.56
N SER A 294 -13.72 6.57 4.49
CA SER A 294 -14.98 6.72 3.75
C SER A 294 -15.39 5.39 3.09
N GLY A 295 -16.65 5.25 2.67
CA GLY A 295 -17.08 4.05 1.92
C GLY A 295 -16.22 3.77 0.69
N TYR A 296 -15.84 4.82 -0.05
CA TYR A 296 -14.95 4.70 -1.20
C TYR A 296 -13.58 4.14 -0.82
N GLU A 297 -12.91 4.71 0.19
CA GLU A 297 -11.60 4.22 0.66
C GLU A 297 -11.69 2.81 1.25
N ALA A 298 -12.81 2.47 1.88
CA ALA A 298 -13.02 1.16 2.48
C ALA A 298 -13.10 0.04 1.42
N VAL A 299 -13.60 0.32 0.20
CA VAL A 299 -13.52 -0.65 -0.92
C VAL A 299 -12.06 -1.00 -1.22
N HIS A 300 -11.20 0.01 -1.34
CA HIS A 300 -9.78 -0.17 -1.67
C HIS A 300 -9.05 -0.89 -0.54
N TYR A 301 -9.31 -0.50 0.72
CA TYR A 301 -8.76 -1.15 1.90
C TYR A 301 -9.14 -2.64 1.95
N LEU A 302 -10.43 -2.97 1.83
CA LEU A 302 -10.92 -4.35 1.92
C LEU A 302 -10.44 -5.19 0.73
N TYR A 303 -10.40 -4.60 -0.48
CA TYR A 303 -9.84 -5.27 -1.64
C TYR A 303 -8.39 -5.69 -1.38
N THR A 304 -7.53 -4.77 -0.95
CA THR A 304 -6.12 -5.08 -0.64
C THR A 304 -5.97 -6.12 0.49
N LEU A 305 -6.88 -6.09 1.48
CA LEU A 305 -6.82 -7.01 2.62
C LEU A 305 -7.26 -8.45 2.27
N LEU A 306 -8.24 -8.56 1.36
CA LEU A 306 -8.90 -9.81 1.00
C LEU A 306 -8.39 -10.43 -0.31
N GLU A 307 -7.75 -9.65 -1.18
CA GLU A 307 -7.09 -10.16 -2.37
C GLU A 307 -6.09 -11.25 -1.96
N GLN A 308 -6.33 -12.46 -2.43
CA GLN A 308 -5.44 -13.58 -2.20
C GLN A 308 -4.27 -13.42 -3.19
N SER A 309 -3.05 -13.28 -2.67
CA SER A 309 -1.86 -13.32 -3.50
C SER A 309 -1.83 -14.64 -4.26
N ALA A 310 -1.89 -14.57 -5.59
CA ALA A 310 -1.83 -15.71 -6.50
C ALA A 310 -0.51 -16.49 -6.40
#